data_AF-A0A0N0BLB2-F1
#
_entry.id   AF-A0A0N0BLB2-F1
#
_cell.length_a   1.000
_cell.length_b   1.000
_cell.length_c   1.000
_cell.angle_alpha   90.00
_cell.angle_beta   90.00
_cell.angle_gamma   90.00
#
_symmetry.space_group_name_H-M   'P 1'
#
loop_
_entity.id
_entity.type
_entity.pdbx_description
1 polymer ?
#
loop_
_entity_poly.entity_id
_entity_poly.type
_entity_poly.pdbx_seq_one_letter_code
_entity_poly.pdbx_strand_id
1 'polypeptide(L)' 'MRRIGILPADLFDEDDLVNAGGLYQEAGVVVDGHLVTAQGPKDLPAFLAAFLRLL' A
#
# COMPACT_ATOMS: atom_id res chain seq x y z
N MET A 1 9.83 -12.51 -4.41
CA MET A 1 9.13 -13.12 -3.26
C MET A 1 8.04 -12.15 -2.84
N ARG A 2 6.79 -12.61 -2.77
CA ARG A 2 5.58 -11.79 -2.53
C ARG A 2 5.51 -11.33 -1.06
N ARG A 3 5.17 -10.06 -0.76
CA ARG A 3 4.03 -9.69 0.13
C ARG A 3 4.00 -8.25 0.69
N ILE A 4 2.74 -7.86 0.90
CA ILE A 4 2.06 -6.68 1.45
C ILE A 4 2.25 -6.45 2.95
N GLY A 5 2.14 -5.18 3.36
CA GLY A 5 1.60 -4.78 4.67
C GLY A 5 1.14 -3.30 4.69
N ILE A 6 0.09 -2.98 5.45
CA ILE A 6 -0.37 -1.61 5.81
C ILE A 6 -0.64 -1.55 7.31
N LEU A 7 -0.24 -0.47 7.97
CA LEU A 7 -0.42 -0.16 9.40
C LEU A 7 -0.90 1.30 9.59
N PRO A 8 -1.55 1.65 10.74
CA PRO A 8 -2.32 2.88 10.93
C PRO A 8 -1.48 4.18 10.94
N ALA A 9 -2.15 5.29 10.63
CA ALA A 9 -1.67 6.46 9.88
C ALA A 9 -0.78 7.50 10.59
N ASP A 10 -0.21 7.21 11.77
CA ASP A 10 0.44 8.27 12.57
C ASP A 10 1.92 7.97 12.92
N LEU A 11 2.53 6.92 12.36
CA LEU A 11 3.85 6.42 12.84
C LEU A 11 4.83 5.94 11.75
N PHE A 12 4.47 5.90 10.46
CA PHE A 12 5.37 5.42 9.41
C PHE A 12 5.41 6.42 8.25
N ASP A 13 6.55 7.08 8.08
CA ASP A 13 6.82 7.96 6.94
C ASP A 13 7.48 7.16 5.81
N GLU A 14 7.62 7.74 4.61
CA GLU A 14 8.25 7.09 3.45
C GLU A 14 9.58 6.38 3.77
N ASP A 15 10.34 6.96 4.70
CA ASP A 15 11.61 6.47 5.19
C ASP A 15 11.52 5.06 5.79
N ASP A 16 10.44 4.73 6.47
CA ASP A 16 10.32 3.41 7.09
C ASP A 16 10.10 2.29 6.07
N LEU A 17 9.40 2.60 4.97
CA LEU A 17 9.24 1.67 3.85
C LEU A 17 10.59 1.46 3.15
N VAL A 18 11.36 2.53 2.94
CA VAL A 18 12.69 2.45 2.34
C VAL A 18 13.67 1.71 3.27
N ASN A 19 13.66 1.99 4.57
CA ASN A 19 14.48 1.31 5.58
C ASN A 19 14.17 -0.19 5.69
N ALA A 20 12.91 -0.58 5.47
CA ALA A 20 12.50 -1.98 5.38
C ALA A 20 12.87 -2.66 4.03
N GLY A 21 13.48 -1.92 3.09
CA GLY A 21 13.87 -2.41 1.76
C GLY A 21 12.76 -2.38 0.71
N GLY A 22 11.66 -1.68 0.99
CA GLY A 22 10.56 -1.44 0.05
C GLY A 22 10.83 -0.27 -0.91
N LEU A 23 10.04 -0.22 -1.98
CA LEU A 23 9.98 0.95 -2.87
C LEU A 23 8.76 1.77 -2.51
N TYR A 24 8.94 3.07 -2.31
CA TYR A 24 7.85 4.02 -2.13
C TYR A 24 7.52 4.72 -3.45
N GLN A 25 6.23 4.92 -3.71
CA GLN A 25 5.74 5.68 -4.84
C GLN A 25 4.56 6.54 -4.36
N GLU A 26 4.60 7.84 -4.66
CA GLU A 26 3.47 8.74 -4.40
C GLU A 26 2.31 8.46 -5.38
N ALA A 27 1.54 7.42 -5.08
CA ALA A 27 0.35 7.01 -5.81
C ALA A 27 -0.81 6.71 -4.85
N GLY A 28 -2.04 6.95 -5.30
CA GLY A 28 -3.23 6.71 -4.47
C GLY A 28 -3.41 5.24 -4.09
N VAL A 29 -3.18 4.32 -5.04
CA VAL A 29 -3.22 2.86 -4.83
C VAL A 29 -2.12 2.20 -5.65
N VAL A 30 -1.38 1.27 -5.05
CA VAL A 30 -0.35 0.46 -5.72
C VAL A 30 -0.72 -1.02 -5.58
N VAL A 31 -0.56 -1.77 -6.67
CA VAL A 31 -0.76 -3.23 -6.70
C VAL A 31 0.56 -3.90 -7.12
N ASP A 32 1.17 -4.66 -6.23
CA ASP A 32 2.35 -5.49 -6.47
C ASP A 32 2.03 -6.98 -6.25
N GLY A 33 1.63 -7.66 -7.32
CA GLY A 33 1.24 -9.07 -7.25
C GLY A 33 0.01 -9.27 -6.37
N HIS A 34 0.21 -9.79 -5.14
CA HIS A 34 -0.88 -9.93 -4.17
C HIS A 34 -0.94 -8.75 -3.19
N LEU A 35 0.01 -7.80 -3.25
CA LEU A 35 0.12 -6.60 -2.41
C LEU A 35 -0.70 -5.44 -2.94
N VAL A 36 -1.74 -5.04 -2.21
CA VAL A 36 -2.45 -3.76 -2.42
C VAL A 36 -2.15 -2.83 -1.25
N THR A 37 -1.67 -1.62 -1.54
CA THR A 37 -1.48 -0.51 -0.58
C THR A 37 -2.20 0.74 -1.07
N ALA A 38 -2.49 1.66 -0.15
CA ALA A 38 -3.11 2.95 -0.45
C ALA A 38 -2.52 4.06 0.44
N GLN A 39 -2.57 5.30 -0.03
CA GLN A 39 -1.98 6.45 0.69
C GLN A 39 -2.77 6.86 1.93
N GLY A 40 -4.09 6.64 1.93
CA GLY A 40 -4.93 6.96 3.08
C GLY A 40 -6.43 6.81 2.82
N PRO A 41 -7.29 7.29 3.75
CA PRO A 41 -8.74 7.06 3.68
C PRO A 41 -9.41 7.57 2.41
N LYS A 42 -8.86 8.62 1.78
CA LYS A 42 -9.34 9.18 0.51
C LYS A 42 -9.32 8.16 -0.65
N ASP A 43 -8.43 7.18 -0.58
CA ASP A 43 -8.18 6.19 -1.65
C ASP A 43 -8.96 4.88 -1.42
N LEU A 44 -9.75 4.78 -0.35
CA LEU A 44 -10.46 3.57 0.04
C LEU A 44 -11.35 2.97 -1.09
N PRO A 45 -12.10 3.76 -1.88
CA PRO A 45 -12.89 3.20 -2.98
C PRO A 45 -12.03 2.50 -4.04
N ALA A 46 -10.87 3.08 -4.38
CA ALA A 46 -9.95 2.50 -5.35
C ALA A 46 -9.23 1.27 -4.77
N PHE A 47 -8.86 1.32 -3.49
CA PHE A 47 -8.26 0.20 -2.77
C PHE A 47 -9.19 -1.02 -2.77
N LEU A 48 -10.48 -0.83 -2.42
CA LEU A 48 -11.46 -1.92 -2.40
C LEU A 48 -11.64 -2.54 -3.78
N ALA A 49 -11.71 -1.71 -4.83
CA ALA A 49 -11.81 -2.20 -6.20
C ALA A 49 -10.57 -2.99 -6.64
N ALA A 50 -9.37 -2.62 -6.19
CA ALA A 50 -8.15 -3.38 -6.46
C ALA A 50 -8.12 -4.69 -5.66
N PHE A 51 -8.45 -4.64 -4.37
CA PHE A 51 -8.47 -5.81 -3.48
C PHE A 51 -9.45 -6.88 -3.96
N LEU A 52 -10.65 -6.50 -4.40
CA LEU A 52 -11.65 -7.45 -4.93
C LEU A 52 -11.19 -8.17 -6.20
N ARG A 53 -10.25 -7.61 -6.98
CA ARG A 53 -9.67 -8.28 -8.16
C ARG A 53 -8.64 -9.35 -7.81
N LEU A 54 -8.21 -9.41 -6.55
CA LEU A 54 -7.25 -10.42 -6.08
C LEU A 54 -7.93 -11.67 -5.50
N LEU A 55 -9.26 -11.66 -5.34
CA LEU A 55 -10.07 -12.81 -4.95
C LEU A 55 -10.36 -13.69 -6.18
#